data_AF-A0A4U9VZI6-F1
#
_entry.id   AF-A0A4U9VZI6-F1
#
_cell.length_a   1.000
_cell.length_b   1.000
_cell.length_c   1.000
_cell.angle_alpha   90.00
_cell.angle_beta   90.00
_cell.angle_gamma   90.00
#
_symmetry.space_group_name_H-M   'P 1'
#
loop_
_entity.id
_entity.type
_entity.pdbx_description
1 polymer ?
#
loop_
_entity_poly.entity_id
_entity_poly.type
_entity_poly.pdbx_seq_one_letter_code
_entity_poly.pdbx_strand_id
1 'polypeptide(L)'
;MNDHPAIQQALVLASTNPAGHTHLTAYYVAQEPLEQEMLRDHLQQVLPDYMVPSALVHLLSLPMTVNGKVDRAALPVPTFEAQADRVAPETATEQQLAGVFAELLAIPQDSLSVLDDFYRLGGNSILAIKLVGRLTRALEKSVHVSDLFRLRSIRALAAFIDGEAQGCQVIQAPSIARPEEQRLSFAQERLWFIDRYEEGSNAYNIPLTLKLQAGTDPQKVAQALIKVVDRHEVLRTLILCDDDGQGYQHILPAETFSLSISHETCDSVQALHTRLHEHQHRVF
;
A
#
# COMPACT_ATOMS: atom_id res chain seq x y z
N MET A 1 -16.78 8.06 18.66
CA MET A 1 -17.01 6.91 19.59
C MET A 1 -17.50 7.36 20.95
N ASN A 2 -16.78 8.22 21.68
CA ASN A 2 -17.24 8.71 22.98
C ASN A 2 -18.53 9.54 22.92
N ASP A 3 -18.89 10.07 21.76
CA ASP A 3 -20.16 10.79 21.56
C ASP A 3 -21.37 9.84 21.48
N HIS A 4 -21.16 8.52 21.42
CA HIS A 4 -22.25 7.55 21.46
C HIS A 4 -22.75 7.40 22.91
N PRO A 5 -24.05 7.59 23.19
CA PRO A 5 -24.57 7.74 24.56
C PRO A 5 -24.36 6.51 25.46
N ALA A 6 -24.25 5.32 24.88
CA ALA A 6 -24.02 4.08 25.61
C ALA A 6 -22.53 3.78 25.89
N ILE A 7 -21.59 4.52 25.28
CA ILE A 7 -20.15 4.29 25.43
C ILE A 7 -19.59 5.19 26.52
N GLN A 8 -19.03 4.59 27.57
CA GLN A 8 -18.43 5.31 28.69
C GLN A 8 -16.98 5.72 28.39
N GLN A 9 -16.23 4.83 27.73
CA GLN A 9 -14.84 5.04 27.36
C GLN A 9 -14.57 4.31 26.04
N ALA A 10 -13.70 4.87 25.20
CA ALA A 10 -13.20 4.20 24.01
C ALA A 10 -11.69 4.40 23.86
N LEU A 11 -11.00 3.37 23.39
CA LEU A 11 -9.59 3.38 23.04
C LEU A 11 -9.43 2.79 21.64
N VAL A 12 -8.81 3.54 20.73
CA VAL A 12 -8.50 3.07 19.38
C VAL A 12 -7.00 2.84 19.27
N LEU A 13 -6.61 1.69 18.75
CA LEU A 13 -5.21 1.31 18.50
C LEU A 13 -5.01 0.90 17.05
N ALA A 14 -3.85 1.24 16.50
CA ALA A 14 -3.37 0.64 15.28
C ALA A 14 -2.79 -0.74 15.62
N SER A 15 -3.40 -1.79 15.09
CA SER A 15 -3.01 -3.18 15.25
C SER A 15 -2.51 -3.73 13.91
N THR A 16 -1.59 -4.68 13.95
CA THR A 16 -1.08 -5.33 12.74
C THR A 16 -1.62 -6.75 12.68
N ASN A 17 -2.27 -7.13 11.58
CA ASN A 17 -2.76 -8.49 11.38
C ASN A 17 -1.58 -9.46 11.07
N PRO A 18 -1.80 -10.79 11.06
CA PRO A 18 -0.75 -11.76 10.75
C PRO A 18 -0.07 -11.56 9.38
N ALA A 19 -0.75 -10.93 8.42
CA ALA A 19 -0.19 -10.57 7.12
C ALA A 19 0.75 -9.34 7.15
N GLY A 20 0.92 -8.69 8.31
CA GLY A 20 1.74 -7.49 8.45
C GLY A 20 1.02 -6.19 8.07
N HIS A 21 -0.29 -6.21 7.88
CA HIS A 21 -1.08 -5.03 7.53
C HIS A 21 -1.67 -4.35 8.77
N THR A 22 -1.50 -3.03 8.83
CA THR A 22 -2.05 -2.21 9.90
C THR A 22 -3.54 -1.94 9.68
N HIS A 23 -4.34 -2.12 10.72
CA HIS A 23 -5.75 -1.79 10.79
C HIS A 23 -6.09 -1.13 12.13
N LEU A 24 -7.29 -0.55 12.24
CA LEU A 24 -7.75 0.09 13.47
C LEU A 24 -8.61 -0.88 14.28
N THR A 25 -8.26 -1.05 15.56
CA THR A 25 -9.04 -1.79 16.54
C THR A 25 -9.56 -0.81 17.58
N ALA A 26 -10.87 -0.80 17.83
CA ALA A 26 -11.45 -0.01 18.90
C ALA A 26 -11.96 -0.88 20.03
N TYR A 27 -11.50 -0.58 21.23
CA TYR A 27 -11.99 -1.11 22.49
C TYR A 27 -12.97 -0.11 23.07
N TYR A 28 -14.18 -0.55 23.40
CA TYR A 28 -15.20 0.32 23.99
C TYR A 28 -15.77 -0.26 25.27
N VAL A 29 -15.99 0.62 26.23
CA VAL A 29 -16.60 0.28 27.53
C VAL A 29 -18.07 0.65 27.49
N ALA A 30 -18.93 -0.35 27.67
CA ALA A 30 -20.38 -0.21 27.76
C ALA A 30 -20.92 -1.26 28.75
N GLN A 31 -22.09 -1.02 29.33
CA GLN A 31 -22.72 -2.01 30.24
C GLN A 31 -23.05 -3.31 29.50
N GLU A 32 -23.56 -3.19 28.29
CA GLU A 32 -23.92 -4.30 27.41
C GLU A 32 -23.21 -4.14 26.05
N PRO A 33 -22.92 -5.24 25.33
CA PRO A 33 -22.35 -5.16 24.00
C PRO A 33 -23.33 -4.50 23.04
N LEU A 34 -22.89 -3.43 22.40
CA LEU A 34 -23.61 -2.78 21.32
C LEU A 34 -23.57 -3.63 20.05
N GLU A 35 -24.64 -3.55 19.26
CA GLU A 35 -24.63 -4.09 17.91
C GLU A 35 -23.55 -3.40 17.07
N GLN A 36 -22.59 -4.18 16.58
CA GLN A 36 -21.41 -3.65 15.90
C GLN A 36 -21.78 -2.83 14.66
N GLU A 37 -22.82 -3.25 13.92
CA GLU A 37 -23.26 -2.57 12.70
C GLU A 37 -23.76 -1.16 13.00
N MET A 38 -24.66 -1.01 13.98
CA MET A 38 -25.15 0.30 14.42
C MET A 38 -24.02 1.23 14.88
N LEU A 39 -23.03 0.69 15.58
CA LEU A 39 -21.89 1.48 16.04
C LEU A 39 -21.01 1.96 14.86
N ARG A 40 -20.85 1.13 13.82
CA ARG A 40 -20.11 1.50 12.61
C ARG A 40 -20.86 2.55 11.81
N ASP A 41 -22.16 2.38 11.61
CA ASP A 41 -23.01 3.35 10.91
C ASP A 41 -22.93 4.72 11.58
N HIS A 42 -22.99 4.75 12.91
CA HIS A 42 -22.80 5.97 13.68
C HIS A 42 -21.42 6.62 13.44
N LEU A 43 -20.35 5.82 13.33
CA LEU A 43 -19.02 6.34 13.06
C LEU A 43 -18.88 6.86 11.62
N GLN A 44 -19.47 6.19 10.64
CA GLN A 44 -19.41 6.59 9.23
C GLN A 44 -20.15 7.90 8.94
N GLN A 45 -21.09 8.31 9.80
CA GLN A 45 -21.74 9.62 9.69
C GLN A 45 -20.77 10.80 9.90
N VAL A 46 -19.66 10.58 10.60
CA VAL A 46 -18.72 11.63 11.02
C VAL A 46 -17.26 11.34 10.67
N LEU A 47 -16.94 10.11 10.25
CA LEU A 47 -15.60 9.68 9.88
C LEU A 47 -15.56 9.13 8.45
N PRO A 48 -14.48 9.39 7.71
CA PRO A 48 -14.24 8.68 6.46
C PRO A 48 -13.97 7.18 6.73
N ASP A 49 -14.26 6.31 5.76
CA ASP A 49 -14.20 4.85 5.91
C ASP A 49 -12.87 4.32 6.49
N TYR A 50 -11.74 4.90 6.09
CA TYR A 50 -10.42 4.46 6.58
C TYR A 50 -10.14 4.79 8.05
N MET A 51 -10.95 5.66 8.68
CA MET A 51 -10.89 5.96 10.11
C MET A 51 -11.86 5.13 10.94
N VAL A 52 -12.74 4.35 10.30
CA VAL A 52 -13.68 3.47 10.99
C VAL A 52 -12.94 2.20 11.41
N PRO A 53 -12.90 1.85 12.71
CA PRO A 53 -12.19 0.67 13.20
C PRO A 53 -12.70 -0.62 12.55
N SER A 54 -11.82 -1.47 12.02
CA SER A 54 -12.20 -2.75 11.42
C SER A 54 -12.61 -3.77 12.47
N ALA A 55 -12.06 -3.69 13.69
CA ALA A 55 -12.44 -4.51 14.83
C ALA A 55 -13.03 -3.66 15.98
N LEU A 56 -14.13 -4.14 16.56
CA LEU A 56 -14.81 -3.53 17.71
C LEU A 56 -14.84 -4.54 18.85
N VAL A 57 -14.16 -4.23 19.95
CA VAL A 57 -14.04 -5.11 21.12
C VAL A 57 -14.78 -4.47 22.29
N HIS A 58 -15.86 -5.11 22.72
CA HIS A 58 -16.58 -4.73 23.93
C HIS A 58 -15.79 -5.12 25.18
N LEU A 59 -15.72 -4.21 26.14
CA LEU A 59 -15.16 -4.44 27.47
C LEU A 59 -16.11 -3.92 28.54
N LEU A 60 -16.09 -4.54 29.72
CA LEU A 60 -16.74 -3.98 30.91
C LEU A 60 -15.89 -2.89 31.57
N SER A 61 -14.57 -2.92 31.36
CA SER A 61 -13.63 -1.90 31.81
C SER A 61 -12.31 -1.98 31.03
N LEU A 62 -11.58 -0.86 30.92
CA LEU A 62 -10.23 -0.88 30.36
C LEU A 62 -9.23 -1.45 31.39
N PRO A 63 -8.32 -2.35 30.99
CA PRO A 63 -7.25 -2.81 31.88
C PRO A 63 -6.31 -1.64 32.20
N MET A 64 -5.92 -1.51 33.46
CA MET A 64 -5.08 -0.41 33.94
C MET A 64 -3.80 -0.95 34.59
N THR A 65 -2.69 -0.31 34.28
CA THR A 65 -1.41 -0.47 35.00
C THR A 65 -1.53 0.05 36.43
N VAL A 66 -0.58 -0.35 37.29
CA VAL A 66 -0.46 0.15 38.67
C VAL A 66 -0.36 1.69 38.77
N ASN A 67 0.07 2.36 37.70
CA ASN A 67 0.19 3.82 37.62
C ASN A 67 -1.08 4.49 37.08
N GLY A 68 -2.19 3.76 36.91
CA GLY A 68 -3.45 4.30 36.41
C GLY A 68 -3.45 4.67 34.92
N LYS A 69 -2.50 4.16 34.13
CA LYS A 69 -2.54 4.23 32.66
C LYS A 69 -3.15 2.96 32.08
N VAL A 70 -3.79 3.02 30.92
CA VAL A 70 -4.29 1.83 30.23
C VAL A 70 -3.14 0.86 29.93
N ASP A 71 -3.31 -0.40 30.34
CA ASP A 71 -2.39 -1.48 30.04
C ASP A 71 -2.71 -2.08 28.67
N ARG A 72 -1.99 -1.60 27.64
CA ARG A 72 -2.19 -2.03 26.25
C ARG A 72 -1.83 -3.50 26.01
N ALA A 73 -0.94 -4.07 26.83
CA ALA A 73 -0.51 -5.46 26.68
C ALA A 73 -1.55 -6.44 27.22
N ALA A 74 -2.42 -5.98 28.14
CA ALA A 74 -3.51 -6.76 28.72
C ALA A 74 -4.83 -6.66 27.93
N LEU A 75 -4.87 -5.90 26.83
CA LEU A 75 -6.06 -5.80 25.99
C LEU A 75 -6.28 -7.13 25.24
N PRO A 76 -7.54 -7.60 25.14
CA PRO A 76 -7.85 -8.78 24.34
C PRO A 76 -7.41 -8.61 22.89
N VAL A 77 -6.90 -9.69 22.29
CA VAL A 77 -6.62 -9.72 20.86
C VAL A 77 -7.96 -9.70 20.12
N PRO A 78 -8.20 -8.76 19.20
CA PRO A 78 -9.43 -8.74 18.43
C PRO A 78 -9.53 -10.00 17.58
N THR A 79 -10.57 -10.81 17.83
CA THR A 79 -10.98 -11.84 16.91
C THR A 79 -11.82 -11.19 15.82
N PHE A 80 -11.42 -11.37 14.56
CA PHE A 80 -12.29 -11.13 13.42
C PHE A 80 -13.30 -12.28 13.41
N GLU A 81 -14.25 -12.26 14.34
CA GLU A 81 -15.35 -13.22 14.29
C GLU A 81 -16.13 -12.93 13.02
N ALA A 82 -16.01 -13.87 12.07
CA ALA A 82 -16.90 -13.94 10.93
C ALA A 82 -18.33 -13.92 11.48
N GLN A 83 -19.16 -13.08 10.86
CA GLN A 83 -20.58 -12.93 11.17
C GLN A 83 -21.21 -14.30 11.45
N ALA A 84 -22.10 -14.38 12.45
CA ALA A 84 -22.75 -15.63 12.90
C ALA A 84 -23.45 -16.41 11.76
N ASP A 85 -23.68 -15.78 10.61
CA ASP A 85 -24.19 -16.37 9.38
C ASP A 85 -23.08 -16.48 8.31
N ARG A 86 -22.13 -17.42 8.50
CA ARG A 86 -21.10 -17.70 7.48
C ARG A 86 -21.75 -18.31 6.24
N VAL A 87 -21.65 -17.62 5.10
CA VAL A 87 -22.14 -18.11 3.80
C VAL A 87 -20.96 -18.56 2.95
N ALA A 88 -20.94 -19.83 2.57
CA ALA A 88 -19.87 -20.39 1.75
C ALA A 88 -19.97 -19.92 0.28
N PRO A 89 -18.85 -19.89 -0.47
CA PRO A 89 -18.86 -19.69 -1.92
C PRO A 89 -19.68 -20.74 -2.67
N GLU A 90 -20.58 -20.30 -3.54
CA GLU A 90 -21.46 -21.13 -4.36
C GLU A 90 -21.01 -21.16 -5.83
N THR A 91 -20.44 -20.06 -6.34
CA THR A 91 -20.00 -19.95 -7.75
C THR A 91 -18.49 -20.11 -7.92
N ALA A 92 -18.05 -20.44 -9.14
CA ALA A 92 -16.62 -20.50 -9.47
C ALA A 92 -15.91 -19.15 -9.25
N THR A 93 -16.57 -18.04 -9.61
CA THR A 93 -16.07 -16.68 -9.38
C THR A 93 -15.95 -16.38 -7.88
N GLU A 94 -16.94 -16.73 -7.07
CA GLU A 94 -16.88 -16.58 -5.61
C GLU A 94 -15.74 -17.43 -5.01
N GLN A 95 -15.53 -18.66 -5.48
CA GLN A 95 -14.43 -19.52 -5.01
C GLN A 95 -13.05 -18.93 -5.33
N GLN A 96 -12.87 -18.41 -6.54
CA GLN A 96 -11.62 -17.75 -6.93
C GLN A 96 -11.39 -16.48 -6.10
N LEU A 97 -12.41 -15.64 -5.94
CA LEU A 97 -12.35 -14.45 -5.08
C LEU A 97 -11.99 -14.80 -3.64
N ALA A 98 -12.67 -15.79 -3.04
CA ALA A 98 -12.38 -16.25 -1.68
C ALA A 98 -10.92 -16.70 -1.52
N GLY A 99 -10.38 -17.42 -2.51
CA GLY A 99 -8.96 -17.81 -2.50
C GLY A 99 -8.01 -16.61 -2.51
N VAL A 100 -8.26 -15.61 -3.36
CA VAL A 100 -7.40 -14.42 -3.42
C VAL A 100 -7.54 -13.56 -2.16
N PHE A 101 -8.75 -13.44 -1.59
CA PHE A 101 -8.98 -12.75 -0.32
C PHE A 101 -8.22 -13.42 0.82
N ALA A 102 -8.36 -14.75 0.95
CA ALA A 102 -7.70 -15.55 1.98
C ALA A 102 -6.18 -15.37 1.97
N GLU A 103 -5.57 -15.43 0.78
CA GLU A 103 -4.13 -15.27 0.63
C GLU A 103 -3.67 -13.84 0.99
N LEU A 104 -4.38 -12.82 0.51
CA LEU A 104 -4.00 -11.42 0.73
C LEU A 104 -4.20 -10.95 2.18
N LEU A 105 -5.23 -11.46 2.84
CA LEU A 105 -5.56 -11.12 4.23
C LEU A 105 -4.85 -12.05 5.23
N ALA A 106 -4.19 -13.11 4.74
CA ALA A 106 -3.64 -14.22 5.53
C ALA A 106 -4.65 -14.82 6.51
N ILE A 107 -5.87 -15.05 6.02
CA ILE A 107 -6.98 -15.65 6.76
C ILE A 107 -7.30 -17.01 6.12
N PRO A 108 -7.58 -18.06 6.90
CA PRO A 108 -8.01 -19.36 6.35
C PRO A 108 -9.24 -19.20 5.46
N GLN A 109 -9.21 -19.73 4.24
CA GLN A 109 -10.31 -19.56 3.28
C GLN A 109 -11.65 -20.11 3.80
N ASP A 110 -11.60 -21.18 4.59
CA ASP A 110 -12.76 -21.76 5.25
C ASP A 110 -13.35 -20.84 6.33
N SER A 111 -12.59 -19.91 6.89
CA SER A 111 -13.14 -18.93 7.84
C SER A 111 -13.84 -17.74 7.18
N LEU A 112 -13.73 -17.57 5.85
CA LEU A 112 -14.38 -16.48 5.12
C LEU A 112 -15.84 -16.79 4.80
N SER A 113 -16.69 -15.77 4.93
CA SER A 113 -18.03 -15.69 4.35
C SER A 113 -17.98 -14.88 3.06
N VAL A 114 -18.79 -15.23 2.05
CA VAL A 114 -18.88 -14.43 0.83
C VAL A 114 -19.52 -13.05 1.04
N LEU A 115 -20.17 -12.87 2.19
CA LEU A 115 -20.76 -11.60 2.62
C LEU A 115 -19.76 -10.73 3.41
N ASP A 116 -18.57 -11.26 3.73
CA ASP A 116 -17.58 -10.51 4.48
C ASP A 116 -17.10 -9.29 3.70
N ASP A 117 -17.03 -8.18 4.40
CA ASP A 117 -16.46 -6.94 3.88
C ASP A 117 -14.94 -6.99 3.93
N PHE A 118 -14.32 -6.79 2.76
CA PHE A 118 -12.87 -6.79 2.57
C PHE A 118 -12.12 -5.89 3.57
N TYR A 119 -12.65 -4.70 3.84
CA TYR A 119 -12.01 -3.72 4.73
C TYR A 119 -12.24 -4.06 6.20
N ARG A 120 -13.36 -4.72 6.54
CA ARG A 120 -13.60 -5.26 7.90
C ARG A 120 -12.61 -6.36 8.24
N LEU A 121 -12.21 -7.16 7.26
CA LEU A 121 -11.18 -8.19 7.43
C LEU A 121 -9.74 -7.64 7.47
N GLY A 122 -9.56 -6.31 7.49
CA GLY A 122 -8.25 -5.65 7.50
C GLY A 122 -7.70 -5.32 6.12
N GLY A 123 -8.54 -5.37 5.08
CA GLY A 123 -8.24 -4.84 3.77
C GLY A 123 -7.92 -3.34 3.81
N ASN A 124 -7.00 -2.91 2.94
CA ASN A 124 -6.61 -1.50 2.78
C ASN A 124 -6.36 -1.19 1.30
N SER A 125 -6.00 0.04 0.96
CA SER A 125 -5.79 0.48 -0.43
C SER A 125 -4.70 -0.32 -1.16
N ILE A 126 -3.60 -0.68 -0.49
CA ILE A 126 -2.52 -1.49 -1.08
C ILE A 126 -3.02 -2.90 -1.38
N LEU A 127 -3.74 -3.51 -0.42
CA LEU A 127 -4.33 -4.82 -0.61
C LEU A 127 -5.41 -4.80 -1.69
N ALA A 128 -6.21 -3.73 -1.78
CA ALA A 128 -7.21 -3.54 -2.83
C ALA A 128 -6.56 -3.51 -4.22
N ILE A 129 -5.47 -2.75 -4.39
CA ILE A 129 -4.73 -2.70 -5.65
C ILE A 129 -4.17 -4.08 -6.01
N LYS A 130 -3.60 -4.81 -5.03
CA LYS A 130 -3.09 -6.17 -5.24
C LYS A 130 -4.20 -7.15 -5.61
N LEU A 131 -5.33 -7.10 -4.91
CA LEU A 131 -6.51 -7.92 -5.17
C LEU A 131 -7.00 -7.70 -6.60
N VAL A 132 -7.27 -6.46 -6.95
CA VAL A 132 -7.74 -6.08 -8.30
C VAL A 132 -6.76 -6.51 -9.38
N GLY A 133 -5.46 -6.29 -9.18
CA GLY A 133 -4.43 -6.71 -10.15
C GLY A 133 -4.37 -8.23 -10.35
N ARG A 134 -4.57 -9.01 -9.28
CA ARG A 134 -4.63 -10.48 -9.35
C ARG A 134 -5.91 -10.97 -10.01
N LEU A 135 -7.06 -10.40 -9.65
CA LEU A 135 -8.36 -10.76 -10.22
C LEU A 135 -8.43 -10.45 -11.71
N THR A 136 -7.99 -9.26 -12.11
CA THR A 136 -7.97 -8.85 -13.52
C THR A 136 -7.16 -9.83 -14.36
N ARG A 137 -6.02 -10.32 -13.84
CA ARG A 137 -5.19 -11.31 -14.52
C ARG A 137 -5.80 -12.71 -14.53
N ALA A 138 -6.43 -13.12 -13.43
CA ALA A 138 -6.98 -14.47 -13.29
C ALA A 138 -8.31 -14.67 -14.04
N LEU A 139 -9.11 -13.61 -14.15
CA LEU A 139 -10.47 -13.64 -14.69
C LEU A 139 -10.57 -13.07 -16.11
N GLU A 140 -9.51 -12.40 -16.59
CA GLU A 140 -9.49 -11.67 -17.87
C GLU A 140 -10.63 -10.65 -18.03
N LYS A 141 -11.13 -10.14 -16.89
CA LYS A 141 -12.22 -9.16 -16.79
C LYS A 141 -11.71 -7.86 -16.17
N SER A 142 -12.20 -6.72 -16.65
CA SER A 142 -11.82 -5.43 -16.08
C SER A 142 -12.44 -5.26 -14.69
N VAL A 143 -11.61 -5.28 -13.66
CA VAL A 143 -12.01 -4.94 -12.29
C VAL A 143 -11.23 -3.70 -11.88
N HIS A 144 -11.92 -2.71 -11.31
CA HIS A 144 -11.27 -1.49 -10.83
C HIS A 144 -11.27 -1.46 -9.29
N VAL A 145 -10.33 -0.71 -8.72
CA VAL A 145 -10.29 -0.47 -7.27
C VAL A 145 -11.57 0.20 -6.79
N SER A 146 -12.18 1.06 -7.61
CA SER A 146 -13.48 1.68 -7.33
C SER A 146 -14.61 0.65 -7.16
N ASP A 147 -14.56 -0.47 -7.88
CA ASP A 147 -15.58 -1.52 -7.78
C ASP A 147 -15.50 -2.21 -6.42
N LEU A 148 -14.28 -2.47 -5.94
CA LEU A 148 -14.08 -3.04 -4.61
C LEU A 148 -14.55 -2.09 -3.50
N PHE A 149 -14.30 -0.78 -3.62
CA PHE A 149 -14.82 0.20 -2.67
C PHE A 149 -16.36 0.25 -2.65
N ARG A 150 -17.00 0.09 -3.81
CA ARG A 150 -18.46 0.12 -3.93
C ARG A 150 -19.12 -1.16 -3.43
N LEU A 151 -18.58 -2.33 -3.78
CA LEU A 151 -19.23 -3.64 -3.60
C LEU A 151 -18.81 -4.35 -2.31
N ARG A 152 -17.56 -4.14 -1.87
CA ARG A 152 -16.95 -4.50 -0.57
C ARG A 152 -16.90 -6.00 -0.21
N SER A 153 -17.82 -6.84 -0.69
CA SER A 153 -17.92 -8.27 -0.40
C SER A 153 -17.62 -9.15 -1.61
N ILE A 154 -17.25 -10.40 -1.35
CA ILE A 154 -16.98 -11.41 -2.39
C ILE A 154 -18.22 -11.62 -3.26
N ARG A 155 -19.40 -11.77 -2.67
CA ARG A 155 -20.64 -12.03 -3.40
C ARG A 155 -21.04 -10.86 -4.30
N ALA A 156 -21.00 -9.64 -3.77
CA ALA A 156 -21.34 -8.45 -4.55
C ALA A 156 -20.34 -8.24 -5.70
N LEU A 157 -19.04 -8.47 -5.45
CA LEU A 157 -18.00 -8.37 -6.47
C LEU A 157 -18.12 -9.48 -7.52
N ALA A 158 -18.40 -10.72 -7.12
CA ALA A 158 -18.64 -11.84 -8.03
C ALA A 158 -19.84 -11.56 -8.96
N ALA A 159 -20.97 -11.11 -8.40
CA ALA A 159 -22.16 -10.78 -9.17
C ALA A 159 -21.88 -9.67 -10.21
N PHE A 160 -21.13 -8.63 -9.84
CA PHE A 160 -20.71 -7.58 -10.76
C PHE A 160 -19.79 -8.11 -11.87
N ILE A 161 -18.81 -8.93 -11.50
CA ILE A 161 -17.87 -9.55 -12.45
C ILE A 161 -18.62 -10.45 -13.43
N ASP A 162 -19.62 -11.21 -12.97
CA ASP A 162 -20.36 -12.15 -13.80
C ASP A 162 -21.45 -11.46 -14.66
N GLY A 163 -22.01 -10.34 -14.19
CA GLY A 163 -23.11 -9.64 -14.85
C GLY A 163 -22.72 -8.44 -15.73
N GLU A 164 -21.65 -7.70 -15.38
CA GLU A 164 -21.38 -6.37 -15.98
C GLU A 164 -19.92 -6.14 -16.40
N ALA A 165 -18.96 -6.94 -15.94
CA ALA A 165 -17.56 -6.68 -16.28
C ALA A 165 -17.30 -6.91 -17.78
N GLN A 166 -16.95 -5.82 -18.47
CA GLN A 166 -16.48 -5.88 -19.85
C GLN A 166 -15.16 -6.64 -19.93
N GLY A 167 -14.90 -7.26 -21.08
CA GLY A 167 -13.62 -7.94 -21.33
C GLY A 167 -12.45 -7.02 -21.03
N CYS A 168 -11.42 -7.54 -20.36
CA CYS A 168 -10.25 -6.75 -20.03
C CYS A 168 -9.49 -6.39 -21.31
N GLN A 169 -9.38 -5.10 -21.65
CA GLN A 169 -8.25 -4.65 -22.45
C GLN A 169 -7.02 -4.68 -21.58
N VAL A 170 -6.26 -5.78 -21.68
CA VAL A 170 -4.94 -5.86 -21.06
C VAL A 170 -4.12 -4.70 -21.62
N ILE A 171 -3.70 -3.76 -20.76
CA ILE A 171 -2.76 -2.71 -21.14
C ILE A 171 -1.46 -3.41 -21.50
N GLN A 172 -1.22 -3.54 -22.80
CA GLN A 172 0.04 -4.05 -23.31
C GLN A 172 1.05 -2.91 -23.29
N ALA A 173 2.28 -3.22 -22.90
CA ALA A 173 3.37 -2.28 -23.10
C ALA A 173 3.46 -1.95 -24.60
N PRO A 174 3.53 -0.67 -24.98
CA PRO A 174 3.66 -0.30 -26.37
C PRO A 174 4.94 -0.92 -26.94
N SER A 175 4.87 -1.44 -28.16
CA SER A 175 6.07 -1.84 -28.89
C SER A 175 6.77 -0.57 -29.37
N ILE A 176 7.98 -0.33 -28.87
CA ILE A 176 8.80 0.83 -29.22
C ILE A 176 9.80 0.38 -30.29
N ALA A 177 9.66 0.88 -31.52
CA ALA A 177 10.61 0.59 -32.60
C ALA A 177 11.80 1.56 -32.56
N ARG A 178 11.57 2.80 -32.09
CA ARG A 178 12.60 3.83 -31.97
C ARG A 178 12.47 4.59 -30.64
N PRO A 179 13.58 5.02 -30.01
CA PRO A 179 13.53 5.72 -28.73
C PRO A 179 12.58 6.93 -28.70
N GLU A 180 12.51 7.70 -29.78
CA GLU A 180 11.64 8.88 -29.89
C GLU A 180 10.14 8.56 -29.80
N GLU A 181 9.73 7.32 -30.07
CA GLU A 181 8.33 6.86 -29.91
C GLU A 181 7.96 6.67 -28.44
N GLN A 182 8.95 6.46 -27.56
CA GLN A 182 8.72 6.29 -26.14
C GLN A 182 8.57 7.66 -25.45
N ARG A 183 7.42 8.30 -25.68
CA ARG A 183 7.08 9.59 -25.08
C ARG A 183 7.10 9.54 -23.55
N LEU A 184 7.29 10.72 -22.95
CA LEU A 184 7.19 10.89 -21.52
C LEU A 184 5.77 10.60 -21.06
N SER A 185 5.62 9.95 -19.91
CA SER A 185 4.35 9.98 -19.20
C SER A 185 4.03 11.41 -18.74
N PHE A 186 2.76 11.73 -18.52
CA PHE A 186 2.35 13.05 -18.04
C PHE A 186 3.08 13.48 -16.75
N ALA A 187 3.43 12.53 -15.87
CA ALA A 187 4.20 12.82 -14.66
C ALA A 187 5.67 13.16 -14.98
N GLN A 188 6.29 12.43 -15.91
CA GLN A 188 7.65 12.73 -16.36
C GLN A 188 7.71 14.06 -17.13
N GLU A 189 6.75 14.33 -18.00
CA GLU A 189 6.67 15.58 -18.76
C GLU A 189 6.57 16.80 -17.83
N ARG A 190 5.73 16.72 -16.79
CA ARG A 190 5.63 17.76 -15.76
C ARG A 190 6.98 18.01 -15.07
N LEU A 191 7.67 16.96 -14.62
CA LEU A 191 8.95 17.10 -13.92
C LEU A 191 10.04 17.63 -14.86
N TRP A 192 10.06 17.15 -16.11
CA TRP A 192 10.99 17.62 -17.12
C TRP A 192 10.76 19.10 -17.47
N PHE A 193 9.51 19.55 -17.57
CA PHE A 193 9.19 20.96 -17.75
C PHE A 193 9.74 21.81 -16.60
N ILE A 194 9.54 21.39 -15.35
CA ILE A 194 10.04 22.12 -14.18
C ILE A 194 11.57 22.19 -14.21
N ASP A 195 12.24 21.07 -14.46
CA ASP A 195 13.70 21.01 -14.57
C ASP A 195 14.24 21.95 -15.66
N ARG A 196 13.62 21.92 -16.85
CA ARG A 196 13.99 22.80 -17.97
C ARG A 196 13.70 24.27 -17.69
N TYR A 197 12.66 24.58 -16.91
CA TYR A 197 12.28 25.94 -16.55
C TYR A 197 13.17 26.52 -15.44
N GLU A 198 13.57 25.69 -14.46
CA GLU A 198 14.42 26.11 -13.34
C GLU A 198 15.92 26.16 -13.69
N GLU A 199 16.32 25.60 -14.85
CA GLU A 199 17.72 25.53 -15.32
C GLU A 199 18.67 24.86 -14.31
N GLY A 200 18.15 23.86 -13.59
CA GLY A 200 18.87 23.09 -12.57
C GLY A 200 18.36 23.35 -11.16
N SER A 201 17.83 22.32 -10.51
CA SER A 201 17.26 22.38 -9.16
C SER A 201 17.48 21.09 -8.39
N ASN A 202 17.52 21.16 -7.06
CA ASN A 202 17.54 19.99 -6.19
C ASN A 202 16.17 19.73 -5.53
N ALA A 203 15.14 20.51 -5.87
CA ALA A 203 13.83 20.44 -5.23
C ALA A 203 13.14 19.08 -5.39
N TYR A 204 13.47 18.35 -6.45
CA TYR A 204 12.93 17.02 -6.77
C TYR A 204 13.94 15.88 -6.59
N ASN A 205 15.10 16.16 -5.99
CA ASN A 205 16.02 15.10 -5.59
C ASN A 205 15.42 14.29 -4.44
N ILE A 206 15.58 12.97 -4.48
CA ILE A 206 15.15 12.05 -3.41
C ILE A 206 16.40 11.38 -2.80
N PRO A 207 17.19 12.11 -1.99
CA PRO A 207 18.38 11.54 -1.38
C PRO A 207 17.99 10.57 -0.26
N LEU A 208 18.60 9.38 -0.27
CA LEU A 208 18.37 8.33 0.72
C LEU A 208 19.66 8.03 1.49
N THR A 209 19.60 8.12 2.82
CA THR A 209 20.71 7.75 3.71
C THR A 209 20.35 6.48 4.47
N LEU A 210 21.16 5.44 4.32
CA LEU A 210 20.98 4.15 4.99
C LEU A 210 22.15 3.86 5.92
N LYS A 211 21.85 3.41 7.14
CA LYS A 211 22.87 2.90 8.06
C LYS A 211 23.03 1.39 7.84
N LEU A 212 24.20 0.98 7.38
CA LEU A 212 24.53 -0.44 7.25
C LEU A 212 24.84 -1.05 8.63
N GLN A 213 24.49 -2.33 8.80
CA GLN A 213 24.85 -3.08 10.00
C GLN A 213 26.37 -3.33 10.04
N ALA A 214 26.94 -3.42 11.23
CA ALA A 214 28.36 -3.77 11.39
C ALA A 214 28.67 -5.12 10.72
N GLY A 215 29.78 -5.20 9.98
CA GLY A 215 30.15 -6.39 9.22
C GLY A 215 29.50 -6.52 7.83
N THR A 216 28.64 -5.55 7.44
CA THR A 216 28.14 -5.49 6.05
C THR A 216 29.28 -5.25 5.09
N ASP A 217 29.42 -6.10 4.07
CA ASP A 217 30.42 -5.95 3.01
C ASP A 217 29.98 -4.88 1.98
N PRO A 218 30.68 -3.73 1.89
CA PRO A 218 30.31 -2.67 0.96
C PRO A 218 30.37 -3.09 -0.51
N GLN A 219 31.23 -4.05 -0.86
CA GLN A 219 31.34 -4.53 -2.24
C GLN A 219 30.11 -5.32 -2.65
N LYS A 220 29.53 -6.12 -1.74
CA LYS A 220 28.26 -6.82 -2.00
C LYS A 220 27.09 -5.85 -2.13
N VAL A 221 27.07 -4.79 -1.33
CA VAL A 221 26.05 -3.73 -1.46
C VAL A 221 26.17 -3.04 -2.83
N ALA A 222 27.39 -2.70 -3.24
CA ALA A 222 27.64 -2.12 -4.56
C ALA A 222 27.17 -3.03 -5.70
N GLN A 223 27.48 -4.33 -5.64
CA GLN A 223 27.01 -5.32 -6.62
C GLN A 223 25.49 -5.44 -6.65
N ALA A 224 24.83 -5.42 -5.48
CA ALA A 224 23.38 -5.46 -5.39
C ALA A 224 22.74 -4.22 -6.04
N LEU A 225 23.29 -3.02 -5.81
CA LEU A 225 22.82 -1.79 -6.44
C LEU A 225 22.96 -1.84 -7.97
N ILE A 226 24.09 -2.35 -8.48
CA ILE A 226 24.28 -2.56 -9.92
C ILE A 226 23.18 -3.48 -10.48
N LYS A 227 22.87 -4.60 -9.81
CA LYS A 227 21.80 -5.50 -10.24
C LYS A 227 20.41 -4.86 -10.26
N VAL A 228 20.13 -3.95 -9.33
CA VAL A 228 18.89 -3.16 -9.34
C VAL A 228 18.86 -2.22 -10.55
N VAL A 229 19.95 -1.52 -10.84
CA VAL A 229 20.05 -0.65 -12.02
C VAL A 229 19.91 -1.43 -13.33
N ASP A 230 20.58 -2.58 -13.46
CA ASP A 230 20.50 -3.46 -14.64
C ASP A 230 19.04 -3.86 -14.91
N ARG A 231 18.34 -4.28 -13.84
CA ARG A 231 16.96 -4.77 -13.88
C ARG A 231 15.94 -3.67 -14.24
N HIS A 232 16.15 -2.44 -13.79
CA HIS A 232 15.15 -1.38 -13.86
C HIS A 232 15.55 -0.30 -14.87
N GLU A 233 14.94 -0.34 -16.06
CA GLU A 233 15.20 0.60 -17.18
C GLU A 233 15.16 2.08 -16.77
N VAL A 234 14.22 2.46 -15.89
CA VAL A 234 14.05 3.84 -15.42
C VAL A 234 15.32 4.40 -14.76
N LEU A 235 16.14 3.57 -14.11
CA LEU A 235 17.38 4.00 -13.45
C LEU A 235 18.54 4.27 -14.43
N ARG A 236 18.34 3.90 -15.70
CA ARG A 236 19.28 4.08 -16.81
C ARG A 236 18.60 4.77 -18.01
N THR A 237 17.57 5.55 -17.73
CA THR A 237 16.83 6.33 -18.74
C THR A 237 17.31 7.76 -18.74
N LEU A 238 17.64 8.27 -19.92
CA LEU A 238 17.84 9.70 -20.18
C LEU A 238 16.55 10.30 -20.74
N ILE A 239 16.21 11.53 -20.35
CA ILE A 239 15.15 12.29 -21.00
C ILE A 239 15.78 13.18 -22.06
N LEU A 240 15.44 12.93 -23.32
CA LEU A 240 15.94 13.66 -24.48
C LEU A 240 14.79 14.39 -25.17
N CYS A 241 15.12 15.23 -26.14
CA CYS A 241 14.18 16.07 -26.88
C CYS A 241 14.38 15.82 -28.37
N ASP A 242 13.30 15.59 -29.11
CA ASP A 242 13.37 15.47 -30.57
C ASP A 242 13.47 16.84 -31.26
N ASP A 243 13.58 16.83 -32.58
CA ASP A 243 13.70 18.05 -33.40
C ASP A 243 12.47 18.97 -33.27
N ASP A 244 11.31 18.45 -32.86
CA ASP A 244 10.06 19.19 -32.66
C ASP A 244 9.91 19.73 -31.24
N GLY A 245 10.90 19.53 -30.36
CA GLY A 245 10.84 19.99 -28.97
C GLY A 245 10.11 19.04 -28.01
N GLN A 246 9.71 17.85 -28.45
CA GLN A 246 8.97 16.90 -27.62
C GLN A 246 9.92 15.99 -26.85
N GLY A 247 9.65 15.83 -25.55
CA GLY A 247 10.43 14.94 -24.67
C GLY A 247 10.17 13.46 -24.96
N TYR A 248 11.22 12.64 -24.90
CA TYR A 248 11.13 11.19 -24.98
C TYR A 248 12.13 10.49 -24.05
N GLN A 249 11.88 9.21 -23.77
CA GLN A 249 12.69 8.36 -22.91
C GLN A 249 13.73 7.62 -23.76
N HIS A 250 15.01 7.86 -23.49
CA HIS A 250 16.12 7.12 -24.09
C HIS A 250 16.72 6.16 -23.07
N ILE A 251 16.30 4.90 -23.13
CA ILE A 251 16.78 3.84 -22.22
C ILE A 251 18.17 3.38 -22.68
N LEU A 252 19.18 3.57 -21.84
CA LEU A 252 20.54 3.09 -22.09
C LEU A 252 20.61 1.57 -21.85
N PRO A 253 21.27 0.78 -22.72
CA PRO A 253 21.51 -0.64 -22.46
C PRO A 253 22.25 -0.86 -21.14
N ALA A 254 21.94 -1.95 -20.43
CA ALA A 254 22.55 -2.24 -19.13
C ALA A 254 24.07 -2.39 -19.23
N GLU A 255 24.58 -2.85 -20.36
CA GLU A 255 26.00 -3.03 -20.64
C GLU A 255 26.74 -1.69 -20.84
N THR A 256 26.00 -0.63 -21.17
CA THR A 256 26.58 0.70 -21.47
C THR A 256 26.48 1.65 -20.28
N PHE A 257 25.53 1.43 -19.37
CA PHE A 257 25.37 2.24 -18.17
C PHE A 257 26.31 1.76 -17.05
N SER A 258 27.07 2.67 -16.45
CA SER A 258 27.93 2.38 -15.31
C SER A 258 27.54 3.22 -14.10
N LEU A 259 27.11 2.56 -13.03
CA LEU A 259 26.81 3.22 -11.76
C LEU A 259 28.10 3.67 -11.09
N SER A 260 28.26 4.98 -10.87
CA SER A 260 29.38 5.52 -10.10
C SER A 260 29.18 5.28 -8.61
N ILE A 261 30.10 4.56 -7.99
CA ILE A 261 30.11 4.29 -6.54
C ILE A 261 31.42 4.83 -5.98
N SER A 262 31.32 5.86 -5.13
CA SER A 262 32.45 6.45 -4.42
C SER A 262 32.47 5.98 -2.98
N HIS A 263 33.68 5.74 -2.46
CA HIS A 263 33.91 5.44 -1.05
C HIS A 263 34.66 6.60 -0.40
N GLU A 264 34.18 7.05 0.75
CA GLU A 264 34.81 8.12 1.51
C GLU A 264 34.82 7.77 3.00
N THR A 265 35.97 7.97 3.63
CA THR A 265 36.13 7.82 5.07
C THR A 265 36.04 9.19 5.72
N CYS A 266 35.20 9.34 6.73
CA CYS A 266 35.05 10.58 7.49
C CYS A 266 35.72 10.43 8.86
N ASP A 267 36.58 11.37 9.21
CA ASP A 267 37.34 11.35 10.47
C ASP A 267 36.50 11.72 11.71
N SER A 268 35.28 12.20 11.50
CA SER A 268 34.33 12.52 12.56
C SER A 268 32.87 12.40 12.10
N VAL A 269 31.95 12.28 13.06
CA VAL A 269 30.50 12.31 12.80
C VAL A 269 30.09 13.65 12.18
N GLN A 270 30.73 14.76 12.59
CA GLN A 270 30.46 16.08 12.03
C GLN A 270 30.84 16.12 10.54
N ALA A 271 32.00 15.58 10.17
CA ALA A 271 32.41 15.48 8.77
C ALA A 271 31.43 14.63 7.96
N LEU A 272 30.99 13.49 8.50
CA LEU A 272 29.97 12.65 7.86
C LEU A 272 28.66 13.41 7.61
N HIS A 273 28.15 14.14 8.60
CA HIS A 273 26.93 14.94 8.44
C HIS A 273 27.09 16.04 7.39
N THR A 274 28.23 16.73 7.36
CA THR A 274 28.53 17.73 6.33
C THR A 274 28.51 17.11 4.94
N ARG A 275 29.18 15.96 4.73
CA ARG A 275 29.20 15.28 3.43
C ARG A 275 27.82 14.80 3.00
N LEU A 276 27.04 14.22 3.92
CA LEU A 276 25.65 13.84 3.63
C LEU A 276 24.80 15.04 3.23
N HIS A 277 24.95 16.18 3.91
CA HIS A 277 24.24 17.40 3.58
C HIS A 277 24.62 17.94 2.20
N GLU A 278 25.91 17.98 1.86
CA GLU A 278 26.39 18.37 0.53
C GLU A 278 25.80 17.48 -0.58
N HIS A 279 25.79 16.16 -0.38
CA HIS A 279 25.21 15.22 -1.33
C HIS A 279 23.69 15.38 -1.48
N GLN A 280 22.98 15.65 -0.38
CA GLN A 280 21.53 15.87 -0.39
C GLN A 280 21.11 17.11 -1.19
N HIS A 281 21.95 18.17 -1.17
CA HIS A 281 21.62 19.46 -1.77
C HIS A 281 22.33 19.70 -3.11
N ARG A 282 22.94 18.67 -3.70
CA ARG A 282 23.61 18.79 -5.00
C ARG A 282 22.59 19.13 -6.10
N VAL A 283 22.89 20.14 -6.89
CA VAL A 283 22.17 20.48 -8.13
C VAL A 283 22.91 19.80 -9.29
N PHE A 284 22.17 19.19 -10.21
CA PHE A 284 22.70 18.47 -11.38
C PHE A 284 22.42 19.24 -12.66
#